data_AF-A0A2V9GQV2-F1
#
_entry.id   AF-A0A2V9GQV2-F1
#
_cell.length_a   1.000
_cell.length_b   1.000
_cell.length_c   1.000
_cell.angle_alpha   90.00
_cell.angle_beta   90.00
_cell.angle_gamma   90.00
#
_symmetry.space_group_name_H-M   'P 1'
#
loop_
_entity.id
_entity.type
_entity.pdbx_description
1 polymer ?
#
loop_
_entity_poly.entity_id
_entity_poly.type
_entity_poly.pdbx_seq_one_letter_code
_entity_poly.pdbx_strand_id
1 'polypeptide(L)'
;MNQPSRFCAISAGVLVAYFVLFSVAIQTAQAQLPAPLPTSCSTTTIDMKLLVVTNGKTESDYPAIKQILDYVGTPYDVLDMTVNTGGITSAMLSDGSCHGYYQGVIFAYGAYVYTLPGMAILTSYEQTFRVRQLNWYMYPNNDFGFNYPYSKVITSAGTDSASFTSAGAS
;
A
#
# COMPACT_ATOMS: atom_id res chain seq x y z
N MET A 1 -4.66 -69.37 -48.80
CA MET A 1 -5.16 -69.41 -47.41
C MET A 1 -5.69 -68.01 -47.10
N ASN A 2 -6.91 -67.68 -47.57
CA ASN A 2 -8.20 -67.86 -46.88
C ASN A 2 -8.36 -66.96 -45.65
N GLN A 3 -9.19 -65.92 -45.80
CA GLN A 3 -9.96 -65.12 -44.80
C GLN A 3 -10.74 -66.01 -43.78
N PRO A 4 -11.55 -65.51 -42.79
CA PRO A 4 -11.97 -64.12 -42.42
C PRO A 4 -12.11 -63.80 -40.89
N SER A 5 -12.54 -62.56 -40.66
CA SER A 5 -13.21 -61.88 -39.53
C SER A 5 -14.00 -62.65 -38.45
N ARG A 6 -14.15 -61.99 -37.28
CA ARG A 6 -15.40 -62.01 -36.50
C ARG A 6 -15.83 -60.61 -36.04
N PHE A 7 -17.02 -60.23 -36.53
CA PHE A 7 -17.90 -59.18 -36.01
C PHE A 7 -18.69 -59.70 -34.80
N CYS A 8 -19.09 -58.79 -33.90
CA CYS A 8 -20.31 -58.87 -33.09
C CYS A 8 -20.61 -57.43 -32.63
N ALA A 9 -21.44 -56.65 -33.31
CA ALA A 9 -22.90 -56.66 -33.42
C ALA A 9 -23.46 -55.43 -32.68
N ILE A 10 -24.35 -54.76 -33.40
CA ILE A 10 -24.94 -53.44 -33.17
C ILE A 10 -26.00 -53.52 -32.07
N SER A 11 -26.10 -52.48 -31.23
CA SER A 11 -27.36 -52.13 -30.58
C SER A 11 -27.62 -50.64 -30.79
N ALA A 12 -28.58 -50.35 -31.66
CA ALA A 12 -29.17 -49.04 -31.83
C ALA A 12 -30.07 -48.71 -30.63
N GLY A 13 -30.01 -47.48 -30.12
CA GLY A 13 -30.87 -47.08 -29.00
C GLY A 13 -30.79 -45.60 -28.66
N VAL A 14 -31.57 -44.80 -29.39
CA VAL A 14 -32.26 -43.58 -28.90
C VAL A 14 -31.40 -42.33 -28.63
N LEU A 15 -31.40 -41.48 -29.66
CA LEU A 15 -31.51 -40.02 -29.66
C LEU A 15 -32.01 -39.39 -28.32
N VAL A 16 -31.14 -38.67 -27.60
CA VAL A 16 -31.54 -37.46 -26.86
C VAL A 16 -30.38 -36.47 -26.89
N ALA A 17 -30.59 -35.38 -27.63
CA ALA A 17 -29.73 -34.21 -27.61
C ALA A 17 -29.88 -33.49 -26.27
N TYR A 18 -28.82 -33.47 -25.46
CA TYR A 18 -28.65 -32.46 -24.42
C TYR A 18 -27.38 -31.67 -24.73
N PHE A 19 -27.57 -30.62 -25.55
CA PHE A 19 -26.61 -29.54 -25.67
C PHE A 19 -26.64 -28.77 -24.33
N VAL A 20 -25.82 -29.21 -23.37
CA VAL A 20 -25.61 -28.44 -22.14
C VAL A 20 -24.79 -27.21 -22.53
N LEU A 21 -25.50 -26.10 -22.74
CA LEU A 21 -24.90 -24.77 -22.85
C LEU A 21 -24.23 -24.43 -21.51
N PHE A 22 -22.97 -24.82 -21.35
CA PHE A 22 -22.09 -24.20 -20.37
C PHE A 22 -21.75 -22.80 -20.89
N SER A 23 -22.63 -21.85 -20.60
CA SER A 23 -22.29 -20.42 -20.70
C SER A 23 -21.24 -20.13 -19.62
N VAL A 24 -19.97 -20.23 -19.99
CA VAL A 24 -18.88 -19.64 -19.20
C VAL A 24 -19.08 -18.13 -19.28
N ALA A 25 -19.66 -17.54 -18.23
CA ALA A 25 -19.60 -16.12 -18.01
C ALA A 25 -18.12 -15.78 -17.77
N ILE A 26 -17.44 -15.30 -18.81
CA ILE A 26 -16.14 -14.65 -18.67
C ILE A 26 -16.44 -13.35 -17.93
N GLN A 27 -16.32 -13.38 -16.60
CA GLN A 27 -16.32 -12.16 -15.81
C GLN A 27 -15.05 -11.40 -16.22
N THR A 28 -15.18 -10.50 -17.18
CA THR A 28 -14.14 -9.51 -17.45
C THR A 28 -14.06 -8.65 -16.20
N ALA A 29 -13.11 -8.97 -15.32
CA ALA A 29 -12.64 -8.02 -14.32
C ALA A 29 -12.09 -6.84 -15.13
N GLN A 30 -12.90 -5.80 -15.30
CA GLN A 30 -12.40 -4.55 -15.84
C GLN A 30 -11.30 -4.12 -14.88
N ALA A 31 -10.06 -4.08 -15.36
CA ALA A 31 -8.96 -3.49 -14.63
C ALA A 31 -9.33 -2.02 -14.43
N GLN A 32 -9.95 -1.72 -13.30
CA GLN A 32 -10.37 -0.38 -12.96
C GLN A 32 -9.08 0.41 -12.79
N LEU A 33 -8.84 1.33 -13.72
CA LEU A 33 -7.70 2.24 -13.62
C LEU A 33 -7.77 2.92 -12.25
N PRO A 34 -6.65 3.11 -11.54
CA PRO A 34 -6.66 3.76 -10.24
C PRO A 34 -7.43 5.07 -10.34
N ALA A 35 -8.56 5.16 -9.65
CA ALA A 35 -9.35 6.39 -9.64
C ALA A 35 -8.47 7.48 -9.03
N PRO A 36 -8.37 8.67 -9.66
CA PRO A 36 -7.63 9.77 -9.06
C PRO A 36 -8.27 10.15 -7.71
N LEU A 37 -7.46 10.67 -6.79
CA LEU A 37 -7.99 11.23 -5.54
C LEU A 37 -8.98 12.36 -5.85
N PRO A 38 -10.04 12.54 -5.06
CA PRO A 38 -10.97 13.65 -5.26
C PRO A 38 -10.26 14.99 -5.07
N THR A 39 -10.57 15.96 -5.93
CA THR A 39 -9.98 17.30 -5.90
C THR A 39 -10.62 18.21 -4.86
N SER A 40 -11.82 17.87 -4.38
CA SER A 40 -12.52 18.56 -3.30
C SER A 40 -13.58 17.66 -2.68
N CYS A 41 -13.76 17.78 -1.36
CA CYS A 41 -14.79 17.07 -0.61
C CYS A 41 -15.45 18.05 0.36
N SER A 42 -16.78 18.15 0.32
CA SER A 42 -17.54 18.95 1.28
C SER A 42 -17.53 18.33 2.68
N THR A 43 -17.56 16.99 2.73
CA THR A 43 -17.45 16.17 3.93
C THR A 43 -16.64 14.93 3.62
N THR A 44 -15.54 14.72 4.34
CA THR A 44 -14.73 13.51 4.24
C THR A 44 -15.10 12.52 5.34
N THR A 45 -14.98 11.24 5.02
CA THR A 45 -15.00 10.13 5.98
C THR A 45 -13.63 9.46 5.97
N ILE A 46 -13.17 9.01 7.12
CA ILE A 46 -11.88 8.36 7.29
C ILE A 46 -12.05 7.14 8.17
N ASP A 47 -11.41 6.04 7.79
CA ASP A 47 -11.30 4.87 8.65
C ASP A 47 -10.30 5.14 9.78
N MET A 48 -10.66 4.74 11.00
CA MET A 48 -9.83 4.89 12.20
C MET A 48 -8.67 3.87 12.24
N LYS A 49 -7.89 3.81 11.16
CA LYS A 49 -6.81 2.86 10.89
C LYS A 49 -5.54 3.62 10.45
N LEU A 50 -4.36 3.10 10.77
CA LEU A 50 -3.08 3.68 10.35
C LEU A 50 -2.47 2.94 9.16
N LEU A 51 -1.70 3.63 8.33
CA LEU A 51 -0.83 3.03 7.33
C LEU A 51 0.61 3.02 7.85
N VAL A 52 1.20 1.85 8.04
CA VAL A 52 2.62 1.71 8.41
C VAL A 52 3.42 1.35 7.16
N VAL A 53 4.24 2.28 6.69
CA VAL A 53 5.10 2.10 5.51
C VAL A 53 6.48 1.62 5.97
N THR A 54 6.91 0.49 5.41
CA THR A 54 8.20 -0.13 5.70
C THR A 54 9.02 -0.34 4.43
N ASN A 55 10.34 -0.38 4.57
CA ASN A 55 11.29 -0.70 3.51
C ASN A 55 11.74 -2.17 3.58
N GLY A 56 11.03 -3.01 4.33
CA GLY A 56 11.28 -4.45 4.46
C GLY A 56 12.60 -4.82 5.17
N LYS A 57 13.34 -3.84 5.68
CA LYS A 57 14.60 -4.04 6.39
C LYS A 57 14.38 -4.23 7.89
N THR A 58 15.48 -4.49 8.60
CA THR A 58 15.49 -4.90 10.01
C THR A 58 15.73 -3.73 10.97
N GLU A 59 15.31 -2.51 10.61
CA GLU A 59 15.31 -1.37 11.53
C GLU A 59 14.45 -1.72 12.75
N SER A 60 14.93 -1.36 13.95
CA SER A 60 14.23 -1.64 15.21
C SER A 60 12.89 -0.92 15.33
N ASP A 61 12.70 0.14 14.56
CA ASP A 61 11.54 1.02 14.64
C ASP A 61 10.27 0.34 14.14
N TYR A 62 10.34 -0.42 13.03
CA TYR A 62 9.19 -1.14 12.49
C TYR A 62 8.55 -2.15 13.47
N PRO A 63 9.29 -3.10 14.08
CA PRO A 63 8.69 -3.99 15.07
C PRO A 63 8.20 -3.25 16.33
N ALA A 64 8.88 -2.18 16.76
CA ALA A 64 8.44 -1.37 17.90
C ALA A 64 7.10 -0.66 17.63
N ILE A 65 6.93 -0.09 16.42
CA ILE A 65 5.68 0.52 15.96
C ILE A 65 4.55 -0.50 15.98
N LYS A 66 4.75 -1.69 15.41
CA LYS A 66 3.71 -2.74 15.44
C LYS A 66 3.36 -3.15 16.86
N GLN A 67 4.37 -3.40 17.69
CA GLN A 67 4.17 -3.80 19.08
C GLN A 67 3.29 -2.80 19.84
N ILE A 68 3.55 -1.49 19.72
CA ILE A 68 2.74 -0.50 20.43
C ILE A 68 1.33 -0.40 19.85
N LEU A 69 1.17 -0.46 18.52
CA LEU A 69 -0.15 -0.42 17.87
C LEU A 69 -1.00 -1.63 18.24
N ASP A 70 -0.41 -2.83 18.26
CA ASP A 70 -1.03 -4.06 18.73
C ASP A 70 -1.42 -3.95 20.21
N TYR A 71 -0.53 -3.42 21.06
CA TYR A 71 -0.78 -3.26 22.49
C TYR A 71 -1.94 -2.32 22.78
N VAL A 72 -2.04 -1.18 22.08
CA VAL A 72 -3.15 -0.23 22.25
C VAL A 72 -4.40 -0.61 21.45
N GLY A 73 -4.33 -1.67 20.64
CA GLY A 73 -5.43 -2.13 19.79
C GLY A 73 -5.79 -1.19 18.64
N THR A 74 -4.84 -0.37 18.17
CA THR A 74 -5.07 0.54 17.02
C THR A 74 -4.94 -0.26 15.73
N PRO A 75 -5.97 -0.32 14.88
CA PRO A 75 -5.89 -1.00 13.59
C PRO A 75 -4.82 -0.35 12.68
N TYR A 76 -4.06 -1.17 11.96
CA TYR A 76 -3.13 -0.69 10.94
C TYR A 76 -2.97 -1.70 9.81
N ASP A 77 -2.64 -1.18 8.63
CA ASP A 77 -2.10 -1.97 7.53
C ASP A 77 -0.60 -1.71 7.38
N VAL A 78 0.10 -2.68 6.80
CA VAL A 78 1.53 -2.56 6.48
C VAL A 78 1.69 -2.46 4.96
N LEU A 79 2.31 -1.38 4.51
CA LEU A 79 2.79 -1.24 3.14
C LEU A 79 4.28 -1.51 3.09
N ASP A 80 4.65 -2.69 2.61
CA ASP A 80 6.05 -3.04 2.35
C ASP A 80 6.48 -2.58 0.95
N MET A 81 7.38 -1.61 0.91
CA MET A 81 7.89 -0.99 -0.32
C MET A 81 8.89 -1.89 -1.07
N THR A 82 9.38 -2.98 -0.46
CA THR A 82 10.16 -4.00 -1.19
C THR A 82 9.28 -4.90 -2.04
N VAL A 83 8.01 -5.05 -1.65
CA VAL A 83 6.99 -5.79 -2.39
C VAL A 83 6.25 -4.86 -3.35
N ASN A 84 5.89 -3.66 -2.89
CA ASN A 84 5.13 -2.68 -3.65
C ASN A 84 6.07 -1.71 -4.39
N THR A 85 6.93 -2.24 -5.27
CA THR A 85 7.96 -1.45 -5.98
C THR A 85 7.38 -0.41 -6.94
N GLY A 86 6.11 -0.56 -7.36
CA GLY A 86 5.39 0.43 -8.15
C GLY A 86 4.99 1.69 -7.36
N GLY A 87 5.11 1.65 -6.03
CA GLY A 87 4.85 2.77 -5.16
C GLY A 87 3.42 2.88 -4.66
N ILE A 88 3.17 4.00 -3.98
CA ILE A 88 1.87 4.32 -3.41
C ILE A 88 0.91 4.73 -4.54
N THR A 89 -0.27 4.12 -4.58
CA THR A 89 -1.32 4.43 -5.55
C THR A 89 -2.55 5.00 -4.85
N SER A 90 -3.40 5.73 -5.57
CA SER A 90 -4.62 6.31 -5.00
C SER A 90 -5.58 5.25 -4.45
N ALA A 91 -5.72 4.13 -5.17
CA ALA A 91 -6.57 3.01 -4.78
C ALA A 91 -6.11 2.32 -3.48
N MET A 92 -4.84 2.48 -3.08
CA MET A 92 -4.36 2.01 -1.78
C MET A 92 -4.87 2.89 -0.65
N LEU A 93 -5.18 4.16 -0.90
CA LEU A 93 -5.45 5.18 0.12
C LEU A 93 -6.92 5.57 0.23
N SER A 94 -7.72 5.42 -0.83
CA SER A 94 -9.10 5.89 -0.91
C SER A 94 -9.89 5.11 -1.97
N ASP A 95 -11.22 5.14 -1.85
CA ASP A 95 -12.16 4.63 -2.86
C ASP A 95 -12.31 5.53 -4.10
N GLY A 96 -11.60 6.67 -4.14
CA GLY A 96 -11.70 7.68 -5.20
C GLY A 96 -12.86 8.67 -5.00
N SER A 97 -13.60 8.53 -3.90
CA SER A 97 -14.63 9.45 -3.42
C SER A 97 -14.16 10.11 -2.12
N CYS A 98 -15.07 10.69 -1.35
CA CYS A 98 -14.75 11.35 -0.08
C CYS A 98 -14.55 10.39 1.10
N HIS A 99 -14.03 9.18 0.85
CA HIS A 99 -13.67 8.18 1.85
C HIS A 99 -12.18 7.83 1.76
N GLY A 100 -11.45 8.07 2.85
CA GLY A 100 -10.04 7.72 3.00
C GLY A 100 -9.86 6.53 3.95
N TYR A 101 -8.92 5.66 3.65
CA TYR A 101 -8.73 4.41 4.39
C TYR A 101 -7.82 4.52 5.62
N TYR A 102 -7.14 5.66 5.80
CA TYR A 102 -6.18 5.84 6.90
C TYR A 102 -6.25 7.23 7.52
N GLN A 103 -6.33 7.28 8.85
CA GLN A 103 -6.29 8.51 9.63
C GLN A 103 -4.88 9.04 9.92
N GLY A 104 -3.86 8.23 9.63
CA GLY A 104 -2.46 8.54 9.91
C GLY A 104 -1.53 7.64 9.11
N VAL A 105 -0.35 8.16 8.81
CA VAL A 105 0.70 7.44 8.08
C VAL A 105 1.97 7.44 8.93
N ILE A 106 2.60 6.28 9.07
CA ILE A 106 3.86 6.13 9.79
C ILE A 106 4.89 5.55 8.84
N PHE A 107 5.93 6.31 8.54
CA PHE A 107 7.12 5.77 7.91
C PHE A 107 8.04 5.19 8.98
N ALA A 108 8.24 3.88 8.95
CA ALA A 108 9.12 3.15 9.86
C ALA A 108 10.61 3.25 9.45
N TYR A 109 10.94 4.15 8.52
CA TYR A 109 12.28 4.44 8.03
C TYR A 109 12.30 5.85 7.44
N GLY A 110 13.40 6.60 7.57
CA GLY A 110 13.39 8.01 7.18
C GLY A 110 14.32 8.38 6.02
N ALA A 111 15.34 7.57 5.69
CA ALA A 111 16.37 7.97 4.74
C ALA A 111 15.93 8.09 3.26
N TYR A 112 14.72 7.63 2.91
CA TYR A 112 14.31 7.50 1.50
C TYR A 112 12.90 7.98 1.18
N VAL A 113 12.17 8.59 2.12
CA VAL A 113 10.73 8.85 1.96
C VAL A 113 10.41 9.65 0.68
N TYR A 114 11.20 10.65 0.31
CA TYR A 114 10.94 11.50 -0.86
C TYR A 114 11.26 10.84 -2.21
N THR A 115 12.10 9.81 -2.21
CA THR A 115 12.45 9.07 -3.44
C THR A 115 11.47 7.94 -3.74
N LEU A 116 10.51 7.70 -2.85
CA LEU A 116 9.54 6.64 -3.03
C LEU A 116 8.57 6.99 -4.18
N PRO A 117 8.26 6.03 -5.05
CA PRO A 117 7.22 6.23 -6.04
C PRO A 117 5.87 6.44 -5.33
N GLY A 118 5.10 7.41 -5.82
CA GLY A 118 3.76 7.73 -5.30
C GLY A 118 3.70 8.78 -4.20
N MET A 119 4.80 9.44 -3.82
CA MET A 119 4.75 10.46 -2.75
C MET A 119 3.81 11.64 -3.04
N ALA A 120 3.73 12.11 -4.28
CA ALA A 120 2.78 13.17 -4.65
C ALA A 120 1.31 12.75 -4.44
N ILE A 121 1.01 11.46 -4.63
CA ILE A 121 -0.30 10.87 -4.38
C ILE A 121 -0.56 10.84 -2.87
N LEU A 122 0.43 10.40 -2.08
CA LEU A 122 0.33 10.41 -0.62
C LEU A 122 0.11 11.83 -0.08
N THR A 123 0.91 12.80 -0.52
CA THR A 123 0.76 14.20 -0.09
C THR A 123 -0.62 14.76 -0.45
N SER A 124 -1.14 14.43 -1.62
CA SER A 124 -2.49 14.83 -2.03
C SER A 124 -3.56 14.20 -1.15
N TYR A 125 -3.41 12.92 -0.81
CA TYR A 125 -4.29 12.22 0.14
C TYR A 125 -4.26 12.89 1.51
N GLU A 126 -3.07 13.17 2.03
CA GLU A 126 -2.89 13.80 3.34
C GLU A 126 -3.50 15.20 3.41
N GLN A 127 -3.38 15.98 2.35
CA GLN A 127 -4.00 17.31 2.25
C GLN A 127 -5.53 17.22 2.14
N THR A 128 -6.05 16.33 1.29
CA THR A 128 -7.50 16.16 1.08
C THR A 128 -8.21 15.67 2.34
N PHE A 129 -7.61 14.70 3.03
CA PHE A 129 -8.20 14.03 4.19
C PHE A 129 -7.69 14.59 5.53
N ARG A 130 -6.77 15.57 5.52
CA ARG A 130 -6.14 16.17 6.72
C ARG A 130 -5.44 15.14 7.61
N VAL A 131 -4.80 14.16 6.96
CA VAL A 131 -4.07 13.07 7.61
C VAL A 131 -2.68 13.55 8.02
N ARG A 132 -2.23 13.12 9.20
CA ARG A 132 -0.88 13.43 9.70
C ARG A 132 0.09 12.31 9.34
N GLN A 133 1.32 12.70 8.97
CA GLN A 133 2.43 11.80 8.74
C GLN A 133 3.42 11.85 9.91
N LEU A 134 3.85 10.68 10.38
CA LEU A 134 4.99 10.52 11.29
C LEU A 134 6.14 9.89 10.52
N ASN A 135 7.34 10.46 10.66
CA ASN A 135 8.56 9.96 10.02
C ASN A 135 9.55 9.53 11.09
N TRP A 136 9.79 8.22 11.18
CA TRP A 136 10.76 7.67 12.11
C TRP A 136 12.10 7.44 11.42
N TYR A 137 13.18 7.43 12.21
CA TYR A 137 14.54 7.10 11.74
C TYR A 137 14.98 8.00 10.57
N MET A 138 14.61 9.27 10.67
CA MET A 138 14.94 10.30 9.70
C MET A 138 16.28 10.94 10.02
N TYR A 139 17.00 11.30 8.96
CA TYR A 139 18.18 12.15 9.10
C TYR A 139 17.72 13.61 9.08
N PRO A 140 18.03 14.42 10.12
CA PRO A 140 17.60 15.81 10.17
C PRO A 140 18.06 16.58 8.93
N ASN A 141 17.09 17.16 8.23
CA ASN A 141 17.32 17.95 7.03
C ASN A 141 16.21 19.01 6.84
N ASN A 142 16.40 19.85 5.83
CA ASN A 142 15.52 21.00 5.57
C ASN A 142 14.08 20.62 5.25
N ASP A 143 13.84 19.43 4.68
CA ASP A 143 12.50 18.97 4.31
C ASP A 143 11.63 18.67 5.55
N PHE A 144 12.26 18.49 6.70
CA PHE A 144 11.60 18.30 7.99
C PHE A 144 11.79 19.50 8.93
N GLY A 145 12.18 20.65 8.39
CA GLY A 145 12.34 21.88 9.16
C GLY A 145 13.63 21.93 9.99
N PHE A 146 14.59 21.02 9.78
CA PHE A 146 15.90 21.04 10.43
C PHE A 146 16.98 21.57 9.50
N ASN A 147 17.99 22.27 10.02
CA ASN A 147 19.23 22.44 9.27
C ASN A 147 20.01 21.13 9.30
N TYR A 148 20.73 20.82 8.23
CA TYR A 148 21.63 19.67 8.19
C TYR A 148 22.63 19.72 9.36
N PRO A 149 22.73 18.67 10.21
CA PRO A 149 23.75 18.62 11.24
C PRO A 149 25.10 18.43 10.54
N TYR A 150 25.96 19.44 10.62
CA TYR A 150 27.27 19.42 9.96
C TYR A 150 28.25 18.55 10.75
N SER A 151 28.25 17.27 10.38
CA SER A 151 29.38 16.33 10.44
C SER A 151 29.90 15.94 11.81
N LYS A 152 29.36 14.85 12.36
CA LYS A 152 30.11 13.80 13.05
C LYS A 152 29.34 12.48 13.01
N VAL A 153 30.08 11.36 13.01
CA VAL A 153 29.50 10.06 13.35
C VAL A 153 29.03 10.14 14.79
N ILE A 154 27.73 10.10 15.01
CA ILE A 154 27.14 10.01 16.34
C ILE A 154 27.22 8.54 16.75
N THR A 155 28.02 8.23 17.76
CA THR A 155 28.05 6.87 18.33
C THR A 155 26.71 6.54 18.99
N SER A 156 26.43 5.27 19.26
CA SER A 156 25.17 4.86 19.92
C SER A 156 24.94 5.48 21.31
N ALA A 157 25.98 6.04 21.94
CA ALA A 157 25.89 6.77 23.21
C ALA A 157 26.10 8.28 23.06
N GLY A 158 26.34 8.77 21.84
CA GLY A 158 26.57 10.17 21.55
C GLY A 158 25.27 10.93 21.31
N THR A 159 25.31 12.25 21.51
CA THR A 159 24.25 13.18 21.12
C THR A 159 24.85 14.27 20.25
N ASP A 160 24.05 14.83 19.35
CA ASP A 160 24.40 16.02 18.58
C ASP A 160 23.26 17.04 18.65
N SER A 161 23.57 18.30 18.38
CA SER A 161 22.61 19.39 18.38
C SER A 161 22.02 19.58 16.97
N ALA A 162 20.71 19.41 16.84
CA ALA A 162 19.99 19.86 15.67
C ALA A 162 19.54 21.33 15.84
N SER A 163 19.40 22.05 14.74
CA SER A 163 18.80 23.39 14.73
C SER A 163 17.66 23.43 13.71
N PHE A 164 16.66 24.27 13.94
CA PHE A 164 15.56 24.43 13.01
C PHE A 164 15.91 25.41 11.88
N THR A 165 15.34 25.18 10.70
CA THR A 165 15.23 26.21 9.68
C THR A 165 14.27 27.31 10.17
N SER A 166 14.21 28.45 9.47
CA SER A 166 13.20 29.48 9.77
C SER A 166 11.77 28.94 9.68
N ALA A 167 11.49 28.04 8.75
CA ALA A 167 10.18 27.41 8.58
C ALA A 167 9.88 26.35 9.66
N GLY A 168 10.90 25.67 10.20
CA GLY A 168 10.73 24.67 11.25
C GLY A 168 10.67 25.24 12.67
N ALA A 169 10.99 26.53 12.84
CA ALA A 169 11.04 27.20 14.14
C ALA A 169 9.72 27.88 14.56
N SER A 170 8.67 27.79 13.73
CA SER A 170 7.39 28.49 13.89
C SER A 170 6.21 27.54 14.08
#